data_AF-A0A7C6D8I8-F1
#
_entry.id   AF-A0A7C6D8I8-F1
#
_cell.length_a   1.000
_cell.length_b   1.000
_cell.length_c   1.000
_cell.angle_alpha   90.00
_cell.angle_beta   90.00
_cell.angle_gamma   90.00
#
_symmetry.space_group_name_H-M   'P 1'
#
loop_
_entity.id
_entity.type
_entity.pdbx_description
1 polymer ?
#
loop_
_entity_poly.entity_id
_entity_poly.type
_entity_poly.pdbx_seq_one_letter_code
_entity_poly.pdbx_strand_id
1 'polypeptide(L)'
;MKKIPRLCCLLLCVLLIVSLLASCTPEEQPEPVDEPGGEVPAPFKIGIVTGTVSQGEDEYRAGEQMKERYGDRVIHVTYPDNFMAEQETTIGQIAGLASDPDVKIIAICQGVPGTAAAIDQIRQTRDDIIIVVVSPHEDPAMIDKKADLALDVNNLARGAAIVRLANAMGATKLLHYSFPRHMSMELLATRRQQMEEECERLGMEFIFVTAPDPMGPDGIPGAQKFILEDVPRQVEQHGKDIAVFSTNCGMQEPLITAALEHGAIFPEQCCPSPTHGYPGALGLDVSGIAGDMPKIVAAIEEKIVEKGGAGRFATWPVPINMALLRGGIELAILALEGEAELTNMEDISRILEQETGVSVELQRYSEDGNLFLALVGSVIFGLDN
;
A
#
# COMPACT_ATOMS: atom_id res chain seq x y z
N MET A 1 -49.33 -36.46 -58.26
CA MET A 1 -49.59 -35.05 -58.62
C MET A 1 -50.76 -34.52 -57.80
N LYS A 2 -50.52 -33.60 -56.85
CA LYS A 2 -51.48 -32.55 -56.51
C LYS A 2 -50.69 -31.25 -56.34
N LYS A 3 -50.75 -30.42 -57.38
CA LYS A 3 -50.17 -29.07 -57.39
C LYS A 3 -50.93 -28.25 -56.34
N ILE A 4 -50.25 -27.78 -55.31
CA ILE A 4 -50.83 -26.79 -54.40
C ILE A 4 -51.02 -25.50 -55.23
N PRO A 5 -52.24 -24.92 -55.26
CA PRO A 5 -52.52 -23.76 -56.10
C PRO A 5 -51.75 -22.54 -55.59
N ARG A 6 -51.26 -21.73 -56.53
CA ARG A 6 -50.55 -20.44 -56.30
C ARG A 6 -51.31 -19.44 -55.41
N LEU A 7 -52.55 -19.72 -55.06
CA LEU A 7 -53.40 -18.95 -54.16
C LEU A 7 -53.03 -19.14 -52.67
N CYS A 8 -52.46 -20.29 -52.26
CA CYS A 8 -52.06 -20.54 -50.87
C CYS A 8 -50.78 -19.80 -50.46
N CYS A 9 -49.85 -19.54 -51.38
CA CYS A 9 -48.67 -18.72 -51.10
C CYS A 9 -49.02 -17.22 -51.02
N LEU A 10 -50.03 -16.75 -51.78
CA LEU A 10 -50.47 -15.37 -51.72
C LEU A 10 -51.18 -15.05 -50.40
N LEU A 11 -51.99 -15.98 -49.87
CA LEU A 11 -52.68 -15.81 -48.58
C LEU A 11 -51.69 -15.78 -47.39
N LEU A 12 -50.59 -16.53 -47.46
CA LEU A 12 -49.56 -16.54 -46.41
C LEU A 12 -48.73 -15.24 -46.41
N CYS A 13 -48.47 -14.65 -47.59
CA CYS A 13 -47.76 -13.37 -47.69
C CYS A 13 -48.64 -12.17 -47.27
N VAL A 14 -49.96 -12.22 -47.47
CA VAL A 14 -50.88 -11.15 -47.04
C VAL A 14 -51.07 -11.16 -45.51
N LEU A 15 -51.08 -12.33 -44.86
CA LEU A 15 -51.16 -12.45 -43.40
C LEU A 15 -49.89 -11.99 -42.66
N LEU A 16 -48.72 -12.02 -43.31
CA LEU A 16 -47.45 -11.52 -42.76
C LEU A 16 -47.28 -9.98 -42.90
N ILE A 17 -48.02 -9.33 -43.80
CA ILE A 17 -47.93 -7.87 -44.02
C ILE A 17 -48.94 -7.11 -43.14
N VAL A 18 -50.06 -7.74 -42.74
CA VAL A 18 -51.08 -7.10 -41.89
C VAL A 18 -50.67 -7.06 -40.41
N SER A 19 -49.71 -7.88 -39.96
CA SER A 19 -49.13 -7.80 -38.61
C SER A 19 -48.04 -6.73 -38.45
N LEU A 20 -47.68 -5.99 -39.50
CA LEU A 20 -46.63 -4.96 -39.50
C LEU A 20 -47.16 -3.52 -39.57
N LEU A 21 -48.47 -3.29 -39.60
CA LEU A 21 -49.07 -1.96 -39.83
C LEU A 21 -50.16 -1.55 -38.82
N ALA A 22 -50.24 -2.19 -37.65
CA ALA A 22 -51.29 -1.91 -36.66
C ALA A 22 -50.74 -1.65 -35.24
N SER A 23 -49.71 -0.81 -35.11
CA SER A 23 -49.32 -0.15 -33.84
C SER A 23 -48.58 1.17 -34.12
N CYS A 24 -49.26 2.14 -34.72
CA CYS A 24 -48.83 3.54 -34.72
C CYS A 24 -49.85 4.38 -33.95
N THR A 25 -49.79 4.29 -32.62
CA THR A 25 -50.24 5.37 -31.73
C THR A 25 -49.06 6.34 -31.57
N PRO A 26 -49.26 7.68 -31.59
CA PRO A 26 -48.19 8.61 -31.27
C PRO A 26 -47.81 8.37 -29.81
N GLU A 27 -46.64 7.80 -29.60
CA GLU A 27 -46.01 7.78 -28.28
C GLU A 27 -45.65 9.22 -27.96
N GLU A 28 -46.17 9.74 -26.84
CA GLU A 28 -45.71 11.00 -26.27
C GLU A 28 -44.20 10.89 -26.15
N GLN A 29 -43.47 11.74 -26.88
CA GLN A 29 -42.04 11.87 -26.67
C GLN A 29 -41.85 12.22 -25.19
N PRO A 30 -41.09 11.43 -24.42
CA PRO A 30 -40.68 11.91 -23.12
C PRO A 30 -39.94 13.22 -23.38
N GLU A 31 -40.37 14.30 -22.72
CA GLU A 31 -39.58 15.50 -22.66
C GLU A 31 -38.16 15.11 -22.24
N PRO A 32 -37.11 15.75 -22.79
CA PRO A 32 -35.76 15.45 -22.37
C PRO A 32 -35.72 15.64 -20.86
N VAL A 33 -35.57 14.53 -20.15
CA VAL A 33 -35.23 14.54 -18.74
C VAL A 33 -33.87 15.22 -18.74
N ASP A 34 -33.79 16.41 -18.13
CA ASP A 34 -32.52 17.00 -17.74
C ASP A 34 -31.72 15.88 -17.07
N GLU A 35 -30.70 15.38 -17.77
CA GLU A 35 -29.65 14.61 -17.10
C GLU A 35 -29.24 15.49 -15.90
N PRO A 36 -29.09 14.94 -14.69
CA PRO A 36 -28.23 15.61 -13.74
C PRO A 36 -26.88 15.64 -14.43
N GLY A 37 -26.58 16.77 -15.06
CA GLY A 37 -25.26 17.10 -15.52
C GLY A 37 -24.37 17.08 -14.29
N GLY A 38 -23.80 15.93 -14.00
CA GLY A 38 -22.49 15.89 -13.40
C GLY A 38 -21.61 16.65 -14.39
N GLU A 39 -21.32 17.91 -14.06
CA GLU A 39 -20.15 18.56 -14.64
C GLU A 39 -19.02 17.55 -14.50
N VAL A 40 -18.50 17.04 -15.62
CA VAL A 40 -17.12 16.53 -15.63
C VAL A 40 -16.32 17.66 -15.01
N PRO A 41 -15.71 17.48 -13.82
CA PRO A 41 -15.09 18.59 -13.14
C PRO A 41 -14.12 19.26 -14.11
N ALA A 42 -14.20 20.58 -14.23
CA ALA A 42 -13.22 21.36 -14.97
C ALA A 42 -11.82 20.84 -14.62
N PRO A 43 -10.86 20.76 -15.57
CA PRO A 43 -9.61 20.02 -15.39
C PRO A 43 -8.93 20.42 -14.08
N PHE A 44 -9.05 19.56 -13.07
CA PHE A 44 -8.52 19.84 -11.74
C PHE A 44 -7.04 19.44 -11.68
N LYS A 45 -6.32 20.08 -10.77
CA LYS A 45 -4.94 19.75 -10.43
C LYS A 45 -4.86 18.97 -9.12
N ILE A 46 -3.78 18.21 -9.00
CA ILE A 46 -3.44 17.36 -7.87
C ILE A 46 -2.12 17.87 -7.31
N GLY A 47 -2.14 18.36 -6.07
CA GLY A 47 -0.93 18.61 -5.31
C GLY A 47 -0.45 17.31 -4.66
N ILE A 48 0.81 16.96 -4.83
CA ILE A 48 1.44 15.82 -4.17
C ILE A 48 2.61 16.33 -3.34
N VAL A 49 2.67 15.93 -2.08
CA VAL A 49 3.74 16.26 -1.14
C VAL A 49 4.40 14.97 -0.68
N THR A 50 5.71 14.83 -0.88
CA THR A 50 6.49 13.67 -0.42
C THR A 50 7.76 14.13 0.28
N GLY A 51 8.51 13.20 0.87
CA GLY A 51 9.92 13.42 1.18
C GLY A 51 10.75 13.58 -0.10
N THR A 52 11.97 14.05 0.06
CA THR A 52 12.99 13.91 -0.98
C THR A 52 13.37 12.43 -1.14
N VAL A 53 14.11 12.10 -2.21
CA VAL A 53 14.65 10.75 -2.42
C VAL A 53 15.48 10.27 -1.22
N SER A 54 16.17 11.16 -0.51
CA SER A 54 16.95 10.81 0.69
C SER A 54 16.09 10.52 1.92
N GLN A 55 14.85 11.01 1.98
CA GLN A 55 13.90 10.69 3.05
C GLN A 55 13.11 9.41 2.75
N GLY A 56 12.71 9.23 1.50
CA GLY A 56 11.89 8.10 1.05
C GLY A 56 11.83 8.06 -0.46
N GLU A 57 12.66 7.20 -1.07
CA GLU A 57 12.69 7.05 -2.53
C GLU A 57 11.36 6.51 -3.05
N ASP A 58 10.79 5.50 -2.40
CA ASP A 58 9.56 4.84 -2.86
C ASP A 58 8.38 5.82 -2.97
N GLU A 59 8.20 6.70 -1.97
CA GLU A 59 7.17 7.73 -1.97
C GLU A 59 7.43 8.80 -3.04
N TYR A 60 8.69 9.21 -3.20
CA TYR A 60 9.06 10.17 -4.24
C TYR A 60 8.77 9.61 -5.65
N ARG A 61 9.15 8.35 -5.90
CA ARG A 61 8.86 7.65 -7.18
C ARG A 61 7.36 7.49 -7.39
N ALA A 62 6.59 7.25 -6.33
CA ALA A 62 5.13 7.22 -6.42
C ALA A 62 4.57 8.57 -6.93
N GLY A 63 5.09 9.69 -6.43
CA GLY A 63 4.77 11.03 -6.94
C GLY A 63 5.11 11.22 -8.42
N GLU A 64 6.30 10.78 -8.84
CA GLU A 64 6.71 10.81 -10.26
C GLU A 64 5.82 9.95 -11.15
N GLN A 65 5.39 8.77 -10.69
CA GLN A 65 4.45 7.91 -11.42
C GLN A 65 3.09 8.58 -11.60
N MET A 66 2.58 9.26 -10.57
CA MET A 66 1.34 10.03 -10.71
C MET A 66 1.50 11.20 -11.68
N LYS A 67 2.68 11.86 -11.68
CA LYS A 67 3.03 12.89 -12.67
C LYS A 67 3.07 12.34 -14.09
N GLU A 68 3.58 11.13 -14.28
CA GLU A 68 3.57 10.45 -15.58
C GLU A 68 2.15 10.11 -16.05
N ARG A 69 1.30 9.59 -15.15
CA ARG A 69 -0.10 9.24 -15.46
C ARG A 69 -0.96 10.47 -15.81
N TYR A 70 -0.82 11.56 -15.05
CA TYR A 70 -1.73 12.70 -15.08
C TYR A 70 -1.12 13.98 -15.70
N GLY A 71 0.15 13.95 -16.08
CA GLY A 71 0.84 15.04 -16.79
C GLY A 71 0.84 16.35 -16.02
N ASP A 72 0.57 17.46 -16.72
CA ASP A 72 0.62 18.81 -16.15
C ASP A 72 -0.42 19.10 -15.06
N ARG A 73 -1.35 18.17 -14.82
CA ARG A 73 -2.31 18.26 -13.72
C ARG A 73 -1.67 18.04 -12.36
N VAL A 74 -0.52 17.37 -12.29
CA VAL A 74 0.18 17.08 -11.03
C VAL A 74 1.22 18.15 -10.71
N ILE A 75 1.14 18.70 -9.50
CA ILE A 75 2.15 19.56 -8.89
C ILE A 75 2.80 18.76 -7.76
N HIS A 76 4.00 18.23 -7.99
CA HIS A 76 4.75 17.46 -7.00
C HIS A 76 5.77 18.36 -6.31
N VAL A 77 5.67 18.48 -5.00
CA VAL A 77 6.61 19.21 -4.14
C VAL A 77 7.14 18.28 -3.04
N THR A 78 8.25 18.69 -2.43
CA THR A 78 8.88 17.94 -1.33
C THR A 78 8.92 18.75 -0.05
N TYR A 79 8.70 18.10 1.10
CA TYR A 79 9.08 18.68 2.40
C TYR A 79 10.60 18.55 2.64
N PRO A 80 11.20 19.40 3.49
CA PRO A 80 12.64 19.36 3.76
C PRO A 80 13.05 18.12 4.55
N ASP A 81 14.26 17.61 4.29
CA ASP A 81 14.86 16.49 5.03
C ASP A 81 14.90 16.73 6.55
N ASN A 82 15.09 17.98 6.97
CA ASN A 82 15.10 18.37 8.37
C ASN A 82 13.76 18.98 8.82
N PHE A 83 12.64 18.35 8.40
CA PHE A 83 11.27 18.79 8.69
C PHE A 83 11.01 19.06 10.19
N MET A 84 11.72 18.41 11.10
CA MET A 84 11.62 18.66 12.54
C MET A 84 12.00 20.09 12.92
N ALA A 85 13.04 20.65 12.27
CA ALA A 85 13.51 22.02 12.50
C ALA A 85 12.91 23.02 11.50
N GLU A 86 12.41 22.54 10.36
CA GLU A 86 11.94 23.36 9.24
C GLU A 86 10.41 23.28 9.04
N GLN A 87 9.65 23.20 10.13
CA GLN A 87 8.19 23.05 10.08
C GLN A 87 7.48 24.17 9.30
N GLU A 88 7.96 25.42 9.41
CA GLU A 88 7.42 26.54 8.63
C GLU A 88 7.59 26.33 7.11
N THR A 89 8.71 25.71 6.70
CA THR A 89 8.93 25.34 5.30
C THR A 89 7.97 24.23 4.89
N THR A 90 7.79 23.19 5.72
CA THR A 90 6.80 22.12 5.49
C THR A 90 5.40 22.70 5.32
N ILE A 91 4.96 23.58 6.23
CA ILE A 91 3.66 24.24 6.19
C ILE A 91 3.51 25.03 4.88
N GLY A 92 4.52 25.82 4.53
CA GLY A 92 4.52 26.63 3.31
C GLY A 92 4.43 25.80 2.02
N GLN A 93 5.15 24.67 1.94
CA GLN A 93 5.09 23.77 0.78
C GLN A 93 3.70 23.16 0.61
N ILE A 94 3.09 22.67 1.69
CA ILE A 94 1.75 22.06 1.65
C ILE A 94 0.68 23.11 1.35
N ALA A 95 0.62 24.18 2.16
CA ALA A 95 -0.42 25.21 2.01
C ALA A 95 -0.28 26.01 0.71
N GLY A 96 0.94 26.14 0.19
CA GLY A 96 1.21 26.81 -1.08
C GLY A 96 0.47 26.19 -2.27
N LEU A 97 0.23 24.87 -2.25
CA LEU A 97 -0.52 24.17 -3.30
C LEU A 97 -1.96 24.69 -3.43
N ALA A 98 -2.57 25.12 -2.32
CA ALA A 98 -3.94 25.64 -2.30
C ALA A 98 -4.08 27.04 -2.92
N SER A 99 -2.96 27.72 -3.24
CA SER A 99 -2.97 29.01 -3.95
C SER A 99 -3.40 28.89 -5.40
N ASP A 100 -3.27 27.70 -6.00
CA ASP A 100 -3.78 27.41 -7.34
C ASP A 100 -5.28 27.08 -7.24
N PRO A 101 -6.17 27.87 -7.89
CA PRO A 101 -7.62 27.65 -7.82
C PRO A 101 -8.06 26.32 -8.44
N ASP A 102 -7.25 25.76 -9.34
CA ASP A 102 -7.54 24.51 -10.04
C ASP A 102 -7.16 23.28 -9.20
N VAL A 103 -6.34 23.43 -8.15
CA VAL A 103 -6.03 22.32 -7.24
C VAL A 103 -7.29 21.94 -6.47
N LYS A 104 -7.70 20.68 -6.60
CA LYS A 104 -8.85 20.08 -5.88
C LYS A 104 -8.47 18.88 -5.01
N ILE A 105 -7.25 18.37 -5.16
CA ILE A 105 -6.71 17.29 -4.33
C ILE A 105 -5.34 17.71 -3.84
N ILE A 106 -5.06 17.55 -2.55
CA ILE A 106 -3.70 17.59 -2.00
C ILE A 106 -3.47 16.27 -1.25
N ALA A 107 -2.52 15.47 -1.75
CA ALA A 107 -2.11 14.23 -1.13
C ALA A 107 -0.72 14.38 -0.49
N ILE A 108 -0.63 14.08 0.80
CA ILE A 108 0.56 14.28 1.62
C ILE A 108 1.04 12.90 2.06
N CYS A 109 2.20 12.47 1.57
CA CYS A 109 2.80 11.19 1.93
C CYS A 109 3.87 11.38 2.99
N GLN A 110 3.73 10.64 4.09
CA GLN A 110 4.33 10.95 5.39
C GLN A 110 3.85 12.31 5.89
N GLY A 111 2.77 12.30 6.68
CA GLY A 111 2.25 13.48 7.36
C GLY A 111 3.18 13.95 8.47
N VAL A 112 4.35 14.50 8.10
CA VAL A 112 5.40 15.02 9.00
C VAL A 112 4.93 16.27 9.76
N PRO A 113 5.58 16.62 10.89
CA PRO A 113 5.26 17.82 11.65
C PRO A 113 5.08 19.08 10.80
N GLY A 114 3.94 19.75 10.99
CA GLY A 114 3.50 20.88 10.17
C GLY A 114 2.34 20.53 9.24
N THR A 115 2.03 19.24 9.02
CA THR A 115 0.91 18.79 8.18
C THR A 115 -0.43 19.27 8.74
N ALA A 116 -0.70 19.04 10.02
CA ALA A 116 -1.96 19.43 10.65
C ALA A 116 -2.18 20.95 10.65
N ALA A 117 -1.11 21.74 10.79
CA ALA A 117 -1.16 23.20 10.71
C ALA A 117 -1.39 23.69 9.28
N ALA A 118 -0.77 23.04 8.29
CA ALA A 118 -1.00 23.34 6.88
C ALA A 118 -2.45 23.07 6.47
N ILE A 119 -3.05 21.97 6.93
CA ILE A 119 -4.45 21.65 6.68
C ILE A 119 -5.36 22.75 7.25
N ASP A 120 -5.14 23.17 8.51
CA ASP A 120 -5.91 24.27 9.10
C ASP A 120 -5.77 25.56 8.29
N GLN A 121 -4.57 25.86 7.79
CA GLN A 121 -4.32 27.03 6.96
C GLN A 121 -5.04 26.96 5.61
N ILE A 122 -5.06 25.79 4.96
CA ILE A 122 -5.80 25.58 3.71
C ILE A 122 -7.30 25.80 3.95
N ARG A 123 -7.86 25.19 5.00
CA ARG A 123 -9.28 25.28 5.37
C ARG A 123 -9.76 26.69 5.73
N GLN A 124 -8.87 27.64 6.01
CA GLN A 124 -9.27 29.05 6.15
C GLN A 124 -9.82 29.66 4.86
N THR A 125 -9.46 29.10 3.70
CA THR A 125 -9.80 29.69 2.39
C THR A 125 -10.31 28.69 1.35
N ARG A 126 -10.06 27.38 1.53
CA ARG A 126 -10.30 26.33 0.55
C ARG A 126 -10.88 25.08 1.22
N ASP A 127 -12.19 25.10 1.43
CA ASP A 127 -12.96 23.93 1.89
C ASP A 127 -13.26 22.92 0.75
N ASP A 128 -13.00 23.31 -0.50
CA ASP A 128 -13.25 22.53 -1.71
C ASP A 128 -12.12 21.57 -2.09
N ILE A 129 -11.00 21.56 -1.36
CA ILE A 129 -9.86 20.69 -1.63
C ILE A 129 -9.98 19.41 -0.81
N ILE A 130 -9.96 18.25 -1.46
CA ILE A 130 -9.80 16.96 -0.79
C ILE A 130 -8.36 16.83 -0.28
N ILE A 131 -8.21 16.56 1.01
CA ILE A 131 -6.94 16.34 1.70
C ILE A 131 -6.78 14.85 2.01
N VAL A 132 -5.78 14.24 1.38
CA VAL A 132 -5.36 12.87 1.65
C VAL A 132 -4.06 12.89 2.45
N VAL A 133 -3.98 12.18 3.58
CA VAL A 133 -2.76 12.05 4.38
C VAL A 133 -2.36 10.57 4.51
N VAL A 134 -1.18 10.23 4.03
CA VAL A 134 -0.62 8.87 4.12
C VAL A 134 0.45 8.84 5.21
N SER A 135 0.41 7.82 6.05
CA SER A 135 1.32 7.59 7.18
C SER A 135 1.54 8.84 8.03
N PRO A 136 0.53 9.26 8.81
CA PRO A 136 0.67 10.42 9.68
C PRO A 136 1.77 10.20 10.72
N HIS A 137 2.73 11.12 10.78
CA HIS A 137 3.77 11.15 11.81
C HIS A 137 3.39 12.05 13.00
N GLU A 138 2.46 12.98 12.78
CA GLU A 138 1.78 13.71 13.85
C GLU A 138 0.75 12.81 14.57
N ASP A 139 0.15 13.30 15.66
CA ASP A 139 -0.85 12.56 16.44
C ASP A 139 -1.96 12.00 15.52
N PRO A 140 -2.11 10.66 15.41
CA PRO A 140 -3.11 10.05 14.54
C PRO A 140 -4.52 10.55 14.83
N ALA A 141 -4.88 10.79 16.10
CA ALA A 141 -6.22 11.29 16.46
C ALA A 141 -6.47 12.74 16.02
N MET A 142 -5.40 13.51 15.79
CA MET A 142 -5.49 14.85 15.23
C MET A 142 -5.69 14.80 13.71
N ILE A 143 -4.89 13.99 13.01
CA ILE A 143 -5.00 13.85 11.55
C ILE A 143 -6.34 13.22 11.15
N ASP A 144 -6.81 12.23 11.91
CA ASP A 144 -8.08 11.53 11.74
C ASP A 144 -9.30 12.46 11.64
N LYS A 145 -9.22 13.66 12.24
CA LYS A 145 -10.29 14.67 12.23
C LYS A 145 -10.08 15.79 11.21
N LYS A 146 -8.89 15.91 10.63
CA LYS A 146 -8.49 17.03 9.77
C LYS A 146 -8.40 16.65 8.30
N ALA A 147 -7.94 15.44 8.02
CA ALA A 147 -7.90 14.91 6.66
C ALA A 147 -9.30 14.44 6.24
N ASP A 148 -9.60 14.52 4.94
CA ASP A 148 -10.83 13.93 4.39
C ASP A 148 -10.65 12.42 4.18
N LEU A 149 -9.41 11.98 3.97
CA LEU A 149 -8.96 10.60 3.98
C LEU A 149 -7.56 10.53 4.59
N ALA A 150 -7.36 9.65 5.57
CA ALA A 150 -6.03 9.28 6.03
C ALA A 150 -5.82 7.77 5.93
N LEU A 151 -4.63 7.36 5.53
CA LEU A 151 -4.26 5.97 5.30
C LEU A 151 -2.95 5.67 6.02
N ASP A 152 -2.88 4.57 6.76
CA ASP A 152 -1.63 4.10 7.35
C ASP A 152 -1.56 2.57 7.39
N VAL A 153 -0.40 2.05 7.72
CA VAL A 153 -0.21 0.62 7.98
C VAL A 153 -0.91 0.22 9.27
N ASN A 154 -1.63 -0.90 9.27
CA ASN A 154 -2.13 -1.53 10.49
C ASN A 154 -0.99 -2.22 11.26
N ASN A 155 -0.12 -1.41 11.86
CA ASN A 155 1.05 -1.89 12.61
C ASN A 155 0.67 -2.79 13.80
N LEU A 156 -0.53 -2.61 14.36
CA LEU A 156 -1.06 -3.43 15.45
C LEU A 156 -1.46 -4.83 14.96
N ALA A 157 -2.23 -4.95 13.88
CA ALA A 157 -2.60 -6.25 13.32
C ALA A 157 -1.40 -7.00 12.72
N ARG A 158 -0.40 -6.24 12.26
CA ARG A 158 0.79 -6.75 11.56
C ARG A 158 1.60 -7.75 12.38
N GLY A 159 1.69 -7.60 13.70
CA GLY A 159 2.40 -8.56 14.55
C GLY A 159 1.87 -9.98 14.39
N ALA A 160 0.56 -10.17 14.62
CA ALA A 160 -0.09 -11.46 14.44
C ALA A 160 -0.10 -11.92 12.97
N ALA A 161 -0.24 -10.99 12.02
CA ALA A 161 -0.22 -11.31 10.59
C ALA A 161 1.10 -11.96 10.14
N ILE A 162 2.24 -11.43 10.58
CA ILE A 162 3.57 -12.00 10.28
C ILE A 162 3.66 -13.44 10.79
N VAL A 163 3.14 -13.73 11.99
CA VAL A 163 3.16 -15.08 12.55
C VAL A 163 2.26 -16.03 11.76
N ARG A 164 1.06 -15.59 11.38
CA ARG A 164 0.16 -16.38 10.52
C ARG A 164 0.79 -16.70 9.17
N LEU A 165 1.44 -15.72 8.56
CA LEU A 165 2.17 -15.90 7.29
C LEU A 165 3.32 -16.90 7.47
N ALA A 166 4.15 -16.73 8.50
CA ALA A 166 5.23 -17.66 8.82
C ALA A 166 4.71 -19.10 9.00
N ASN A 167 3.62 -19.28 9.74
CA ASN A 167 2.97 -20.58 9.91
C ASN A 167 2.45 -21.16 8.58
N ALA A 168 1.83 -20.33 7.73
CA ALA A 168 1.36 -20.74 6.41
C ALA A 168 2.50 -21.16 5.47
N MET A 169 3.68 -20.55 5.63
CA MET A 169 4.93 -20.94 4.95
C MET A 169 5.59 -22.20 5.57
N GLY A 170 5.00 -22.79 6.61
CA GLY A 170 5.48 -24.01 7.26
C GLY A 170 6.41 -23.80 8.45
N ALA A 171 6.54 -22.58 8.98
CA ALA A 171 7.34 -22.34 10.18
C ALA A 171 6.71 -23.00 11.40
N THR A 172 7.54 -23.65 12.22
CA THR A 172 7.16 -24.17 13.53
C THR A 172 7.67 -23.29 14.67
N LYS A 173 8.51 -22.30 14.35
CA LYS A 173 9.14 -21.38 15.30
C LYS A 173 9.27 -20.00 14.68
N LEU A 174 9.25 -18.97 15.52
CA LEU A 174 9.57 -17.60 15.14
C LEU A 174 10.73 -17.08 16.00
N LEU A 175 11.83 -16.73 15.33
CA LEU A 175 12.99 -16.08 15.90
C LEU A 175 12.89 -14.57 15.71
N HIS A 176 12.75 -13.86 16.81
CA HIS A 176 12.58 -12.42 16.85
C HIS A 176 13.84 -11.72 17.39
N TYR A 177 14.58 -11.06 16.50
CA TYR A 177 15.72 -10.21 16.84
C TYR A 177 15.28 -8.79 17.18
N SER A 178 15.72 -8.29 18.33
CA SER A 178 15.52 -6.89 18.73
C SER A 178 16.56 -6.45 19.75
N PHE A 179 16.44 -5.22 20.28
CA PHE A 179 17.37 -4.65 21.26
C PHE A 179 16.63 -3.68 22.21
N PRO A 180 17.23 -3.32 23.37
CA PRO A 180 16.54 -2.59 24.43
C PRO A 180 15.86 -1.29 23.97
N ARG A 181 16.51 -0.50 23.10
CA ARG A 181 15.94 0.76 22.58
C ARG A 181 14.65 0.54 21.79
N HIS A 182 14.57 -0.49 20.94
CA HIS A 182 13.31 -0.81 20.25
C HIS A 182 12.28 -1.39 21.21
N MET A 183 12.70 -2.18 22.19
CA MET A 183 11.78 -2.78 23.17
C MET A 183 11.29 -1.80 24.24
N SER A 184 11.87 -0.60 24.33
CA SER A 184 11.33 0.52 25.11
C SER A 184 10.31 1.36 24.35
N MET A 185 10.10 1.11 23.05
CA MET A 185 9.07 1.77 22.25
C MET A 185 7.77 0.97 22.35
N GLU A 186 6.69 1.61 22.82
CA GLU A 186 5.42 0.97 23.12
C GLU A 186 4.90 0.12 21.95
N LEU A 187 4.75 0.70 20.76
CA LEU A 187 4.23 -0.02 19.58
C LEU A 187 5.06 -1.25 19.20
N LEU A 188 6.39 -1.18 19.30
CA LEU A 188 7.26 -2.31 18.98
C LEU A 188 7.22 -3.40 20.05
N ALA A 189 7.11 -3.00 21.33
CA ALA A 189 6.96 -3.92 22.44
C ALA A 189 5.60 -4.66 22.37
N THR A 190 4.52 -3.93 22.08
CA THR A 190 3.19 -4.50 21.85
C THR A 190 3.19 -5.45 20.66
N ARG A 191 3.79 -5.08 19.53
CA ARG A 191 3.89 -5.97 18.36
C ARG A 191 4.62 -7.27 18.70
N ARG A 192 5.73 -7.20 19.46
CA ARG A 192 6.44 -8.40 19.93
C ARG A 192 5.53 -9.28 20.80
N GLN A 193 4.82 -8.69 21.75
CA GLN A 193 3.90 -9.43 22.61
C GLN A 193 2.81 -10.13 21.78
N GLN A 194 2.21 -9.43 20.81
CA GLN A 194 1.21 -10.02 19.91
C GLN A 194 1.78 -11.15 19.05
N MET A 195 3.04 -11.05 18.62
CA MET A 195 3.72 -12.16 17.93
C MET A 195 3.89 -13.38 18.83
N GLU A 196 4.28 -13.18 20.09
CA GLU A 196 4.41 -14.26 21.09
C GLU A 196 3.05 -14.94 21.37
N GLU A 197 2.00 -14.15 21.62
CA GLU A 197 0.63 -14.65 21.84
C GLU A 197 0.09 -15.40 20.62
N GLU A 198 0.34 -14.90 19.40
CA GLU A 198 -0.09 -15.57 18.17
C GLU A 198 0.71 -16.86 17.90
N CYS A 199 2.01 -16.89 18.23
CA CYS A 199 2.80 -18.12 18.19
C CYS A 199 2.20 -19.18 19.11
N GLU A 200 1.87 -18.83 20.36
CA GLU A 200 1.21 -19.74 21.29
C GLU A 200 -0.11 -20.28 20.75
N ARG A 201 -0.94 -19.39 20.16
CA ARG A 201 -2.24 -19.76 19.57
C ARG A 201 -2.10 -20.75 18.41
N LEU A 202 -1.05 -20.63 17.62
CA LEU A 202 -0.78 -21.49 16.46
C LEU A 202 0.08 -22.71 16.81
N GLY A 203 0.55 -22.84 18.05
CA GLY A 203 1.44 -23.93 18.47
C GLY A 203 2.87 -23.79 17.94
N MET A 204 3.29 -22.57 17.62
CA MET A 204 4.67 -22.24 17.26
C MET A 204 5.51 -21.86 18.49
N GLU A 205 6.80 -22.13 18.47
CA GLU A 205 7.72 -21.64 19.50
C GLU A 205 8.18 -20.21 19.19
N PHE A 206 7.99 -19.28 20.14
CA PHE A 206 8.55 -17.94 20.05
C PHE A 206 9.94 -17.88 20.71
N ILE A 207 10.94 -17.38 19.97
CA ILE A 207 12.33 -17.26 20.43
C ILE A 207 12.74 -15.80 20.32
N PHE A 208 13.07 -15.17 21.44
CA PHE A 208 13.57 -13.80 21.47
C PHE A 208 15.09 -13.77 21.61
N VAL A 209 15.77 -13.06 20.71
CA VAL A 209 17.22 -12.83 20.80
C VAL A 209 17.53 -11.34 20.80
N THR A 210 18.32 -10.93 21.81
CA THR A 210 18.84 -9.57 21.89
C THR A 210 20.04 -9.41 20.95
N ALA A 211 19.85 -8.66 19.86
CA ALA A 211 20.92 -8.26 18.94
C ALA A 211 21.60 -6.97 19.42
N PRO A 212 22.81 -6.63 18.90
CA PRO A 212 23.41 -5.32 19.11
C PRO A 212 22.53 -4.21 18.52
N ASP A 213 22.42 -3.08 19.23
CA ASP A 213 21.74 -1.89 18.70
C ASP A 213 22.59 -1.29 17.56
N PRO A 214 22.04 -1.11 16.35
CA PRO A 214 22.76 -0.46 15.23
C PRO A 214 23.20 0.99 15.50
N MET A 215 22.62 1.64 16.50
CA MET A 215 23.04 2.97 16.99
C MET A 215 23.97 2.89 18.22
N GLY A 216 24.29 1.68 18.67
CA GLY A 216 25.22 1.42 19.77
C GLY A 216 26.69 1.53 19.36
N PRO A 217 27.62 1.19 20.27
CA PRO A 217 29.06 1.36 20.06
C PRO A 217 29.63 0.65 18.82
N ASP A 218 29.08 -0.52 18.48
CA ASP A 218 29.54 -1.32 17.33
C ASP A 218 28.87 -0.93 16.01
N GLY A 219 27.88 -0.02 16.08
CA GLY A 219 27.16 0.52 14.94
C GLY A 219 26.41 -0.53 14.10
N ILE A 220 25.99 -0.10 12.90
CA ILE A 220 25.38 -0.98 11.89
C ILE A 220 26.27 -2.21 11.58
N PRO A 221 27.59 -2.08 11.36
CA PRO A 221 28.42 -3.24 11.03
C PRO A 221 28.43 -4.32 12.13
N GLY A 222 28.42 -3.93 13.41
CA GLY A 222 28.34 -4.86 14.53
C GLY A 222 27.03 -5.64 14.56
N ALA A 223 25.90 -4.94 14.37
CA ALA A 223 24.59 -5.56 14.27
C ALA A 223 24.48 -6.52 13.08
N GLN A 224 24.99 -6.12 11.90
CA GLN A 224 24.97 -6.95 10.70
C GLN A 224 25.80 -8.22 10.88
N LYS A 225 27.02 -8.10 11.43
CA LYS A 225 27.88 -9.23 11.74
C LYS A 225 27.20 -10.22 12.70
N PHE A 226 26.56 -9.71 13.74
CA PHE A 226 25.83 -10.55 14.69
C PHE A 226 24.75 -11.39 14.00
N ILE A 227 23.94 -10.79 13.11
CA ILE A 227 22.90 -11.53 12.37
C ILE A 227 23.50 -12.63 11.51
N LEU A 228 24.57 -12.34 10.75
CA LEU A 228 25.26 -13.31 9.90
C LEU A 228 25.85 -14.47 10.72
N GLU A 229 26.23 -14.24 11.98
CA GLU A 229 26.78 -15.28 12.87
C GLU A 229 25.72 -16.02 13.69
N ASP A 230 24.59 -15.39 14.02
CA ASP A 230 23.56 -15.97 14.88
C ASP A 230 22.55 -16.81 14.11
N VAL A 231 22.05 -16.33 12.96
CA VAL A 231 21.07 -17.07 12.16
C VAL A 231 21.52 -18.51 11.84
N PRO A 232 22.77 -18.76 11.39
CA PRO A 232 23.24 -20.12 11.15
C PRO A 232 23.19 -21.01 12.39
N ARG A 233 23.58 -20.46 13.56
CA ARG A 233 23.55 -21.17 14.85
C ARG A 233 22.12 -21.52 15.26
N GLN A 234 21.19 -20.59 15.04
CA GLN A 234 19.78 -20.79 15.35
C GLN A 234 19.16 -21.86 14.43
N VAL A 235 19.48 -21.85 13.14
CA VAL A 235 19.04 -22.90 12.20
C VAL A 235 19.65 -24.26 12.54
N GLU A 236 20.92 -24.32 12.95
CA GLU A 236 21.56 -25.57 13.41
C GLU A 236 20.88 -26.13 14.66
N GLN A 237 20.55 -25.27 15.62
CA GLN A 237 19.92 -25.65 16.89
C GLN A 237 18.44 -26.03 16.73
N HIS A 238 17.69 -25.29 15.92
CA HIS A 238 16.23 -25.35 15.89
C HIS A 238 15.65 -25.95 14.60
N GLY A 239 16.49 -26.20 13.59
CA GLY A 239 16.08 -26.67 12.27
C GLY A 239 15.71 -25.53 11.32
N LYS A 240 15.46 -25.90 10.06
CA LYS A 240 15.18 -24.94 8.96
C LYS A 240 13.76 -24.36 9.00
N ASP A 241 12.82 -25.01 9.68
CA ASP A 241 11.42 -24.58 9.76
C ASP A 241 11.24 -23.52 10.87
N ILE A 242 12.18 -22.57 10.91
CA ILE A 242 12.25 -21.41 11.78
C ILE A 242 12.09 -20.17 10.91
N ALA A 243 11.11 -19.35 11.23
CA ALA A 243 10.96 -18.03 10.64
C ALA A 243 11.86 -17.04 11.37
N VAL A 244 12.57 -16.17 10.64
CA VAL A 244 13.42 -15.14 11.23
C VAL A 244 12.86 -13.75 10.96
N PHE A 245 12.87 -12.91 11.97
CA PHE A 245 12.40 -11.53 11.90
C PHE A 245 13.31 -10.62 12.73
N SER A 246 13.56 -9.40 12.26
CA SER A 246 14.25 -8.37 13.04
C SER A 246 13.51 -7.05 13.00
N THR A 247 13.70 -6.23 14.04
CA THR A 247 12.96 -4.96 14.19
C THR A 247 13.64 -3.76 13.54
N ASN A 248 14.78 -3.91 12.85
CA ASN A 248 15.56 -2.78 12.33
C ASN A 248 15.98 -2.94 10.86
N CYS A 249 15.94 -1.83 10.12
CA CYS A 249 16.31 -1.73 8.71
C CYS A 249 17.74 -2.20 8.42
N GLY A 250 18.70 -1.82 9.26
CA GLY A 250 20.12 -2.16 9.08
C GLY A 250 20.42 -3.65 9.19
N MET A 251 19.48 -4.45 9.71
CA MET A 251 19.60 -5.90 9.84
C MET A 251 18.94 -6.67 8.69
N GLN A 252 18.16 -6.04 7.81
CA GLN A 252 17.35 -6.77 6.82
C GLN A 252 18.21 -7.49 5.79
N GLU A 253 19.18 -6.80 5.19
CA GLU A 253 20.10 -7.40 4.21
C GLU A 253 20.83 -8.64 4.76
N PRO A 254 21.55 -8.59 5.90
CA PRO A 254 22.19 -9.79 6.44
C PRO A 254 21.20 -10.85 6.89
N LEU A 255 20.00 -10.47 7.34
CA LEU A 255 18.97 -11.43 7.76
C LEU A 255 18.44 -12.23 6.57
N ILE A 256 18.15 -11.56 5.45
CA ILE A 256 17.74 -12.21 4.19
C ILE A 256 18.86 -13.11 3.67
N THR A 257 20.10 -12.60 3.62
CA THR A 257 21.27 -13.38 3.18
C THR A 257 21.45 -14.64 4.00
N ALA A 258 21.53 -14.52 5.34
CA ALA A 258 21.74 -15.67 6.21
C ALA A 258 20.55 -16.65 6.20
N ALA A 259 19.32 -16.14 6.15
CA ALA A 259 18.14 -16.99 6.01
C ALA A 259 18.21 -17.82 4.73
N LEU A 260 18.64 -17.22 3.61
CA LEU A 260 18.66 -17.89 2.31
C LEU A 260 19.76 -18.94 2.23
N GLU A 261 20.95 -18.60 2.72
CA GLU A 261 22.10 -19.52 2.76
C GLU A 261 21.86 -20.74 3.66
N HIS A 262 21.14 -20.56 4.77
CA HIS A 262 20.89 -21.63 5.74
C HIS A 262 19.50 -22.27 5.60
N GLY A 263 18.64 -21.72 4.74
CA GLY A 263 17.31 -22.23 4.43
C GLY A 263 16.28 -21.95 5.52
N ALA A 264 16.43 -20.90 6.32
CA ALA A 264 15.38 -20.43 7.22
C ALA A 264 14.18 -19.85 6.43
N ILE A 265 13.08 -19.57 7.12
CA ILE A 265 11.91 -18.88 6.55
C ILE A 265 12.05 -17.38 6.83
N PHE A 266 11.78 -16.54 5.84
CA PHE A 266 11.77 -15.09 5.94
C PHE A 266 10.38 -14.58 5.54
N PRO A 267 9.46 -14.38 6.50
CA PRO A 267 8.08 -14.04 6.20
C PRO A 267 7.91 -12.58 5.78
N GLU A 268 8.69 -11.66 6.36
CA GLU A 268 8.51 -10.24 6.14
C GLU A 268 9.69 -9.41 6.67
N GLN A 269 10.00 -8.28 6.03
CA GLN A 269 10.97 -7.32 6.55
C GLN A 269 10.43 -6.47 7.71
N CYS A 270 11.28 -5.74 8.43
CA CYS A 270 10.81 -4.78 9.44
C CYS A 270 9.90 -3.69 8.87
N CYS A 271 10.17 -3.25 7.64
CA CYS A 271 9.37 -2.35 6.81
C CYS A 271 9.14 -3.07 5.47
N PRO A 272 7.96 -3.66 5.25
CA PRO A 272 7.75 -4.58 4.13
C PRO A 272 7.73 -3.80 2.82
N SER A 273 8.68 -4.12 1.95
CA SER A 273 8.83 -3.54 0.62
C SER A 273 9.81 -4.39 -0.19
N PRO A 274 9.58 -4.65 -1.48
CA PRO A 274 10.52 -5.39 -2.32
C PRO A 274 11.91 -4.75 -2.39
N THR A 275 11.99 -3.42 -2.28
CA THR A 275 13.27 -2.68 -2.33
C THR A 275 14.02 -2.75 -1.01
N HIS A 276 13.38 -3.19 0.07
CA HIS A 276 13.97 -3.20 1.40
C HIS A 276 14.77 -4.48 1.67
N GLY A 277 16.10 -4.37 1.60
CA GLY A 277 17.06 -5.43 1.93
C GLY A 277 17.28 -6.47 0.83
N TYR A 278 16.25 -6.82 0.03
CA TYR A 278 16.39 -7.83 -1.01
C TYR A 278 17.42 -7.50 -2.10
N PRO A 279 17.45 -6.29 -2.69
CA PRO A 279 18.42 -5.99 -3.75
C PRO A 279 19.86 -6.17 -3.28
N GLY A 280 20.19 -5.67 -2.09
CA GLY A 280 21.51 -5.84 -1.48
C GLY A 280 21.83 -7.30 -1.17
N ALA A 281 20.90 -8.02 -0.51
CA ALA A 281 21.10 -9.42 -0.12
C ALA A 281 21.29 -10.37 -1.32
N LEU A 282 20.69 -10.02 -2.45
CA LEU A 282 20.74 -10.82 -3.68
C LEU A 282 21.80 -10.35 -4.66
N GLY A 283 22.44 -9.19 -4.42
CA GLY A 283 23.37 -8.57 -5.35
C GLY A 283 22.70 -8.10 -6.65
N LEU A 284 21.45 -7.65 -6.56
CA LEU A 284 20.65 -7.16 -7.69
C LEU A 284 20.84 -5.65 -7.87
N ASP A 285 21.15 -5.24 -9.10
CA ASP A 285 21.07 -3.84 -9.52
C ASP A 285 19.67 -3.56 -10.08
N VAL A 286 18.89 -2.75 -9.34
CA VAL A 286 17.52 -2.38 -9.72
C VAL A 286 17.43 -0.96 -10.30
N SER A 287 18.56 -0.28 -10.51
CA SER A 287 18.57 1.12 -10.97
C SER A 287 17.86 1.33 -12.31
N GLY A 288 17.97 0.36 -13.23
CA GLY A 288 17.29 0.40 -14.54
C GLY A 288 15.77 0.15 -14.49
N ILE A 289 15.24 -0.27 -13.34
CA ILE A 289 13.82 -0.57 -13.11
C ILE A 289 13.30 0.13 -11.84
N ALA A 290 13.96 1.21 -11.41
CA ALA A 290 13.59 1.93 -10.19
C ALA A 290 12.12 2.36 -10.22
N GLY A 291 11.39 2.05 -9.15
CA GLY A 291 9.95 2.32 -9.05
C GLY A 291 9.03 1.29 -9.76
N ASP A 292 9.55 0.42 -10.63
CA ASP A 292 8.78 -0.64 -11.29
C ASP A 292 8.71 -1.89 -10.40
N MET A 293 7.78 -1.86 -9.43
CA MET A 293 7.64 -2.92 -8.44
C MET A 293 7.38 -4.31 -9.04
N PRO A 294 6.50 -4.49 -10.05
CA PRO A 294 6.34 -5.78 -10.70
C PRO A 294 7.66 -6.36 -11.26
N LYS A 295 8.50 -5.54 -11.92
CA LYS A 295 9.80 -6.01 -12.41
C LYS A 295 10.79 -6.29 -11.28
N ILE A 296 10.79 -5.48 -10.22
CA ILE A 296 11.66 -5.67 -9.06
C ILE A 296 11.29 -6.97 -8.34
N VAL A 297 10.01 -7.20 -8.06
CA VAL A 297 9.49 -8.42 -7.43
C VAL A 297 9.85 -9.65 -8.27
N ALA A 298 9.65 -9.59 -9.59
CA ALA A 298 10.03 -10.69 -10.49
C ALA A 298 11.54 -11.00 -10.47
N ALA A 299 12.39 -9.97 -10.46
CA ALA A 299 13.85 -10.15 -10.39
C ALA A 299 14.31 -10.74 -9.04
N ILE A 300 13.65 -10.35 -7.94
CA ILE A 300 13.87 -10.91 -6.61
C ILE A 300 13.45 -12.38 -6.58
N GLU A 301 12.24 -12.68 -7.07
CA GLU A 301 11.71 -14.03 -7.12
C GLU A 301 12.64 -14.98 -7.88
N GLU A 302 13.10 -14.58 -9.07
CA GLU A 302 14.03 -15.37 -9.88
C GLU A 302 15.27 -15.76 -9.07
N LYS A 303 15.89 -14.80 -8.37
CA LYS A 303 17.09 -15.06 -7.56
C LYS A 303 16.83 -15.87 -6.30
N ILE A 304 15.69 -15.66 -5.65
CA ILE A 304 15.28 -16.45 -4.49
C ILE A 304 15.06 -17.91 -4.89
N VAL A 305 14.33 -18.15 -5.98
CA VAL A 305 14.07 -19.50 -6.50
C VAL A 305 15.36 -20.17 -6.97
N GLU A 306 16.23 -19.46 -7.71
CA GLU A 306 17.54 -19.96 -8.15
C GLU A 306 18.40 -20.44 -6.97
N LYS A 307 18.36 -19.70 -5.84
CA LYS A 307 19.10 -20.03 -4.61
C LYS A 307 18.37 -21.03 -3.69
N GLY A 308 17.24 -21.60 -4.12
CA GLY A 308 16.51 -22.63 -3.37
C GLY A 308 15.59 -22.11 -2.26
N GLY A 309 15.22 -20.82 -2.31
CA GLY A 309 14.34 -20.16 -1.33
C GLY A 309 12.84 -20.22 -1.66
N ALA A 310 12.42 -20.97 -2.68
CA ALA A 310 11.01 -21.09 -3.06
C ALA A 310 10.13 -21.52 -1.87
N GLY A 311 9.02 -20.81 -1.65
CA GLY A 311 8.09 -21.02 -0.53
C GLY A 311 8.61 -20.57 0.84
N ARG A 312 9.85 -20.07 0.94
CA ARG A 312 10.49 -19.70 2.21
C ARG A 312 10.72 -18.21 2.38
N PHE A 313 10.48 -17.40 1.35
CA PHE A 313 10.67 -15.96 1.39
C PHE A 313 9.42 -15.26 0.92
N ALA A 314 9.05 -14.19 1.60
CA ALA A 314 7.91 -13.38 1.26
C ALA A 314 8.16 -11.89 1.49
N THR A 315 7.37 -11.06 0.83
CA THR A 315 7.38 -9.62 0.98
C THR A 315 6.02 -9.05 0.62
N TRP A 316 5.81 -7.75 0.81
CA TRP A 316 4.66 -7.07 0.22
C TRP A 316 4.98 -6.71 -1.23
N PRO A 317 4.01 -6.81 -2.15
CA PRO A 317 4.26 -6.63 -3.59
C PRO A 317 4.71 -5.22 -3.96
N VAL A 318 4.38 -4.24 -3.13
CA VAL A 318 4.63 -2.81 -3.33
C VAL A 318 4.99 -2.20 -1.97
N PRO A 319 5.92 -1.23 -1.91
CA PRO A 319 6.13 -0.43 -0.70
C PRO A 319 4.80 0.20 -0.28
N ILE A 320 4.40 0.01 0.97
CA ILE A 320 3.04 0.37 1.37
C ILE A 320 2.71 1.85 1.17
N ASN A 321 3.61 2.76 1.53
CA ASN A 321 3.36 4.19 1.38
C ASN A 321 3.18 4.59 -0.09
N MET A 322 3.89 3.90 -1.00
CA MET A 322 3.70 4.06 -2.43
C MET A 322 2.29 3.61 -2.85
N ALA A 323 1.82 2.45 -2.38
CA ALA A 323 0.47 1.97 -2.68
C ALA A 323 -0.63 2.88 -2.06
N LEU A 324 -0.47 3.29 -0.81
CA LEU A 324 -1.42 4.17 -0.12
C LEU A 324 -1.47 5.56 -0.75
N LEU A 325 -0.33 6.12 -1.20
CA LEU A 325 -0.32 7.42 -1.87
C LEU A 325 -1.04 7.37 -3.21
N ARG A 326 -0.68 6.41 -4.07
CA ARG A 326 -1.33 6.30 -5.38
C ARG A 326 -2.82 5.97 -5.21
N GLY A 327 -3.14 4.98 -4.39
CA GLY A 327 -4.53 4.60 -4.12
C GLY A 327 -5.36 5.71 -3.49
N GLY A 328 -4.80 6.45 -2.54
CA GLY A 328 -5.48 7.60 -1.94
C GLY A 328 -5.77 8.73 -2.94
N ILE A 329 -4.85 8.97 -3.88
CA ILE A 329 -5.08 9.94 -4.97
C ILE A 329 -6.15 9.43 -5.94
N GLU A 330 -6.05 8.18 -6.40
CA GLU A 330 -7.04 7.58 -7.33
C GLU A 330 -8.44 7.58 -6.71
N LEU A 331 -8.56 7.23 -5.42
CA LEU A 331 -9.84 7.29 -4.70
C LEU A 331 -10.37 8.74 -4.59
N ALA A 332 -9.50 9.72 -4.34
CA ALA A 332 -9.90 11.12 -4.29
C ALA A 332 -10.36 11.65 -5.67
N ILE A 333 -9.75 11.19 -6.76
CA ILE A 333 -10.19 11.49 -8.12
C ILE A 333 -11.60 10.95 -8.36
N LEU A 334 -11.81 9.67 -8.07
CA LEU A 334 -13.13 9.03 -8.23
C LEU A 334 -14.19 9.69 -7.35
N ALA A 335 -13.84 10.11 -6.14
CA ALA A 335 -14.75 10.82 -5.25
C ALA A 335 -15.13 12.21 -5.80
N LEU A 336 -14.20 12.95 -6.41
CA LEU A 336 -14.53 14.21 -7.11
C LEU A 336 -15.45 14.00 -8.30
N GLU A 337 -15.32 12.86 -8.98
CA GLU A 337 -16.14 12.48 -10.14
C GLU A 337 -17.49 11.87 -9.74
N GLY A 338 -17.73 11.65 -8.43
CA GLY A 338 -18.95 11.04 -7.90
C GLY A 338 -19.02 9.52 -8.10
N GLU A 339 -17.89 8.87 -8.38
CA GLU A 339 -17.78 7.44 -8.66
C GLU A 339 -17.35 6.59 -7.45
N ALA A 340 -16.90 7.22 -6.36
CA ALA A 340 -16.52 6.55 -5.11
C ALA A 340 -16.74 7.44 -3.88
N GLU A 341 -16.70 6.84 -2.69
CA GLU A 341 -16.78 7.57 -1.42
C GLU A 341 -15.46 7.46 -0.63
N LEU A 342 -14.87 8.59 -0.24
CA LEU A 342 -13.56 8.64 0.44
C LEU A 342 -13.49 7.78 1.71
N THR A 343 -14.59 7.64 2.43
CA THR A 343 -14.64 6.95 3.73
C THR A 343 -15.36 5.60 3.65
N ASN A 344 -15.67 5.11 2.45
CA ASN A 344 -16.25 3.79 2.24
C ASN A 344 -15.15 2.73 2.22
N MET A 345 -15.23 1.75 3.13
CA MET A 345 -14.19 0.73 3.28
C MET A 345 -14.08 -0.20 2.07
N GLU A 346 -15.17 -0.45 1.35
CA GLU A 346 -15.15 -1.30 0.14
C GLU A 346 -14.41 -0.58 -1.00
N ASP A 347 -14.65 0.72 -1.18
CA ASP A 347 -13.94 1.53 -2.17
C ASP A 347 -12.44 1.65 -1.86
N ILE A 348 -12.10 1.92 -0.60
CA ILE A 348 -10.69 1.98 -0.17
C ILE A 348 -10.02 0.62 -0.40
N SER A 349 -10.65 -0.48 0.02
CA SER A 349 -10.08 -1.82 -0.14
C SER A 349 -9.87 -2.14 -1.62
N ARG A 350 -10.90 -1.95 -2.44
CA ARG A 350 -10.85 -2.18 -3.90
C ARG A 350 -9.70 -1.43 -4.57
N ILE A 351 -9.51 -0.14 -4.25
CA ILE A 351 -8.44 0.66 -4.85
C ILE A 351 -7.06 0.20 -4.37
N LEU A 352 -6.90 -0.10 -3.08
CA LEU A 352 -5.63 -0.58 -2.56
C LEU A 352 -5.28 -1.99 -3.08
N GLU A 353 -6.27 -2.86 -3.29
CA GLU A 353 -6.08 -4.17 -3.92
C GLU A 353 -5.66 -4.03 -5.38
N GLN A 354 -6.20 -3.05 -6.12
CA GLN A 354 -5.75 -2.75 -7.49
C GLN A 354 -4.30 -2.24 -7.52
N GLU A 355 -3.92 -1.39 -6.55
CA GLU A 355 -2.57 -0.82 -6.46
C GLU A 355 -1.51 -1.81 -5.95
N THR A 356 -1.91 -2.81 -5.17
CA THR A 356 -1.01 -3.81 -4.60
C THR A 356 -1.02 -5.14 -5.35
N GLY A 357 -2.11 -5.47 -6.07
CA GLY A 357 -2.30 -6.74 -6.76
C GLY A 357 -2.63 -7.92 -5.83
N VAL A 358 -2.89 -7.66 -4.55
CA VAL A 358 -3.18 -8.66 -3.51
C VAL A 358 -4.28 -8.14 -2.59
N SER A 359 -4.85 -9.02 -1.76
CA SER A 359 -5.92 -8.64 -0.82
C SER A 359 -5.46 -7.60 0.21
N VAL A 360 -6.35 -6.70 0.61
CA VAL A 360 -6.07 -5.69 1.65
C VAL A 360 -7.14 -5.73 2.74
N GLU A 361 -6.72 -6.06 3.96
CA GLU A 361 -7.56 -5.94 5.15
C GLU A 361 -7.54 -4.50 5.66
N LEU A 362 -8.72 -3.94 5.92
CA LEU A 362 -8.88 -2.58 6.43
C LEU A 362 -9.49 -2.56 7.83
N GLN A 363 -9.00 -1.62 8.63
CA GLN A 363 -9.58 -1.27 9.92
C GLN A 363 -9.68 0.25 10.02
N ARG A 364 -10.83 0.76 10.46
CA ARG A 364 -10.95 2.18 10.81
C ARG A 364 -10.31 2.45 12.17
N TYR A 365 -9.53 3.52 12.28
CA TYR A 365 -8.82 3.89 13.51
C TYR A 365 -9.77 4.33 14.63
N SER A 366 -10.77 5.16 14.31
CA SER A 366 -11.82 5.59 15.23
C SER A 366 -13.20 5.48 14.57
N GLU A 367 -14.27 5.35 15.34
CA GLU A 367 -15.62 5.05 14.84
C GLU A 367 -16.10 6.03 13.76
N ASP A 368 -15.90 7.33 13.99
CA ASP A 368 -16.32 8.42 13.10
C ASP A 368 -15.13 9.09 12.38
N GLY A 369 -13.95 8.47 12.45
CA GLY A 369 -12.70 9.02 11.92
C GLY A 369 -12.47 8.73 10.44
N ASN A 370 -11.57 9.50 9.83
CA ASN A 370 -11.17 9.36 8.44
C ASN A 370 -9.83 8.62 8.26
N LEU A 371 -9.21 8.11 9.33
CA LEU A 371 -8.00 7.31 9.30
C LEU A 371 -8.32 5.82 9.19
N PHE A 372 -7.82 5.20 8.13
CA PHE A 372 -7.92 3.77 7.85
C PHE A 372 -6.54 3.12 7.89
N LEU A 373 -6.49 1.96 8.54
CA LEU A 373 -5.29 1.16 8.74
C LEU A 373 -5.35 -0.05 7.82
N ALA A 374 -4.39 -0.17 6.92
CA ALA A 374 -4.30 -1.22 5.92
C ALA A 374 -3.28 -2.30 6.31
N LEU A 375 -3.66 -3.55 6.14
CA LEU A 375 -2.78 -4.71 6.19
C LEU A 375 -2.84 -5.40 4.82
N VAL A 376 -1.70 -5.46 4.14
CA VAL A 376 -1.60 -5.96 2.77
C VAL A 376 -1.19 -7.42 2.78
N GLY A 377 -1.74 -8.22 1.86
CA GLY A 377 -1.31 -9.58 1.60
C GLY A 377 0.16 -9.64 1.16
N SER A 378 0.83 -10.74 1.47
CA SER A 378 2.21 -10.96 1.04
C SER A 378 2.27 -11.77 -0.24
N VAL A 379 3.29 -11.50 -1.06
CA VAL A 379 3.76 -12.38 -2.12
C VAL A 379 4.76 -13.36 -1.51
N ILE A 380 4.50 -14.65 -1.64
CA ILE A 380 5.44 -15.72 -1.32
C ILE A 380 6.15 -16.14 -2.60
N PHE A 381 7.47 -15.99 -2.62
CA PHE A 381 8.26 -16.28 -3.81
C PHE A 381 8.28 -17.77 -4.15
N GLY A 382 8.11 -18.10 -5.42
CA GLY A 382 8.14 -19.47 -5.93
C GLY A 382 6.84 -20.25 -5.69
N LEU A 383 5.76 -19.58 -5.30
CA LEU A 383 4.40 -20.13 -5.22
C LEU A 383 3.45 -19.32 -6.10
N ASP A 384 2.36 -19.93 -6.56
CA ASP A 384 1.25 -19.19 -7.18
C ASP A 384 0.58 -18.36 -6.07
N ASN A 385 0.57 -17.04 -6.24
CA ASN A 385 0.06 -16.07 -5.26
C ASN A 385 -1.38 -15.63 -5.56
#